data_AF-A0A285L5I4-F1
#
_entry.id   AF-A0A285L5I4-F1
#
_cell.length_a   1.000
_cell.length_b   1.000
_cell.length_c   1.000
_cell.angle_alpha   90.00
_cell.angle_beta   90.00
_cell.angle_gamma   90.00
#
_symmetry.space_group_name_H-M   'P 1'
#
loop_
_entity.id
_entity.type
_entity.pdbx_description
1 polymer ?
#
loop_
_entity_poly.entity_id
_entity_poly.type
_entity_poly.pdbx_seq_one_letter_code
_entity_poly.pdbx_strand_id
1 'polypeptide(L)'
;MKISRHWRILVATSFAAFTLTGLAGAPAQASPETDALYNSAQRHFVDGNEGAGLADLRALLGADPGDTEALSLKAIWSHYANDLPALADAMARLQIADPELAAGTGHVLHAIGAAVGTLPNPLPALIGPQTGIVVLGYGLLPDGALRPELVNRLTAAWIQAVASPFSPIVVTGGNPQNGITEAEAMRNWLVERGIPASRVHVENRASSTVQNALYGTQLLRAVGATSAVVVTSPNHIRRAVADFIVAGTHVVGAMTSLEQLVSQLPPPARHAQRGIYLDATRTFQLATSR
;
A
#
# COMPACT_ATOMS: atom_id res chain seq x y z
N MET A 1 45.26 -22.84 -62.48
CA MET A 1 46.23 -22.16 -63.37
C MET A 1 45.52 -20.99 -64.06
N LYS A 2 46.04 -19.75 -63.95
CA LYS A 2 45.55 -18.47 -64.59
C LYS A 2 44.06 -18.10 -64.30
N ILE A 3 43.69 -17.02 -63.60
CA ILE A 3 43.98 -15.56 -63.69
C ILE A 3 43.07 -14.80 -64.69
N SER A 4 42.08 -14.09 -64.15
CA SER A 4 41.60 -12.73 -64.51
C SER A 4 40.60 -12.27 -63.39
N ARG A 5 40.53 -11.04 -62.86
CA ARG A 5 40.53 -9.66 -63.40
C ARG A 5 39.31 -9.39 -64.30
N HIS A 6 38.46 -8.38 -64.12
CA HIS A 6 38.25 -7.36 -63.06
C HIS A 6 36.72 -7.29 -62.78
N TRP A 7 36.04 -6.34 -62.11
CA TRP A 7 36.32 -5.00 -61.57
C TRP A 7 35.35 -4.73 -60.37
N ARG A 8 35.38 -3.55 -59.72
CA ARG A 8 34.30 -3.07 -58.82
C ARG A 8 33.96 -1.61 -59.15
N ILE A 9 32.69 -1.33 -59.44
CA ILE A 9 32.17 0.05 -59.58
C ILE A 9 31.48 0.41 -58.26
N LEU A 10 31.93 1.50 -57.63
CA LEU A 10 31.25 2.09 -56.47
C LEU A 10 30.31 3.19 -56.98
N VAL A 11 29.00 2.97 -56.86
CA VAL A 11 28.00 4.02 -57.09
C VAL A 11 27.81 4.77 -55.78
N ALA A 12 28.23 6.04 -55.74
CA ALA A 12 28.02 6.93 -54.60
C ALA A 12 26.61 7.56 -54.67
N THR A 13 25.63 6.95 -54.02
CA THR A 13 24.29 7.53 -53.85
C THR A 13 24.28 8.54 -52.71
N SER A 14 24.37 9.83 -53.04
CA SER A 14 24.25 10.93 -52.07
C SER A 14 22.83 11.02 -51.51
N PHE A 15 22.61 10.51 -50.29
CA PHE A 15 21.36 10.74 -49.56
C PHE A 15 21.37 12.12 -48.89
N ALA A 16 20.51 13.02 -49.35
CA ALA A 16 20.28 14.31 -48.70
C ALA A 16 19.37 14.09 -47.46
N ALA A 17 19.95 14.15 -46.27
CA ALA A 17 19.21 14.01 -45.03
C ALA A 17 18.41 15.29 -44.71
N PHE A 18 17.10 15.27 -44.95
CA PHE A 18 16.18 16.29 -44.45
C PHE A 18 16.04 16.15 -42.92
N THR A 19 16.78 16.96 -42.16
CA THR A 19 16.58 17.08 -40.72
C THR A 19 15.30 17.85 -40.43
N LEU A 20 14.16 17.16 -40.31
CA LEU A 20 13.03 17.72 -39.59
C LEU A 20 13.46 17.89 -38.13
N THR A 21 13.71 19.12 -37.70
CA THR A 21 13.82 19.50 -36.30
C THR A 21 12.41 19.44 -35.68
N GLY A 22 11.93 18.23 -35.46
CA GLY A 22 10.77 18.01 -34.60
C GLY A 22 11.07 18.58 -33.22
N LEU A 23 10.16 19.40 -32.69
CA LEU A 23 10.22 19.85 -31.30
C LEU A 23 9.94 18.63 -30.41
N ALA A 24 11.01 17.91 -30.07
CA ALA A 24 11.00 16.99 -28.94
C ALA A 24 10.70 17.84 -27.69
N GLY A 25 9.46 17.79 -27.23
CA GLY A 25 9.09 18.40 -25.96
C GLY A 25 9.98 17.83 -24.88
N ALA A 26 10.68 18.71 -24.16
CA ALA A 26 11.32 18.29 -22.91
C ALA A 26 10.24 17.70 -21.99
N PRO A 27 10.56 16.67 -21.18
CA PRO A 27 9.61 16.22 -20.16
C PRO A 27 9.19 17.44 -19.32
N ALA A 28 7.89 17.59 -19.11
CA ALA A 28 7.34 18.75 -18.40
C ALA A 28 7.92 18.78 -16.98
N GLN A 29 8.91 19.64 -16.78
CA GLN A 29 9.52 19.82 -15.47
C GLN A 29 8.53 20.60 -14.63
N ALA A 30 8.01 19.96 -13.58
CA ALA A 30 6.94 20.50 -12.76
C ALA A 30 7.27 21.93 -12.31
N SER A 31 6.27 22.82 -12.43
CA SER A 31 6.44 24.21 -12.03
C SER A 31 6.38 24.33 -10.50
N PRO A 32 7.11 25.28 -9.89
CA PRO A 32 6.99 25.54 -8.45
C PRO A 32 5.56 25.88 -8.00
N GLU A 33 4.69 26.35 -8.91
CA GLU A 33 3.28 26.60 -8.68
C GLU A 33 2.45 25.30 -8.64
N THR A 34 2.64 24.40 -9.60
CA THR A 34 1.98 23.07 -9.60
C THR A 34 2.41 22.22 -8.40
N ASP A 35 3.67 22.30 -7.98
CA ASP A 35 4.15 21.58 -6.79
C ASP A 35 3.64 22.23 -5.49
N ALA A 36 3.55 23.57 -5.43
CA ALA A 36 2.90 24.25 -4.31
C ALA A 36 1.41 23.84 -4.17
N LEU A 37 0.68 23.72 -5.29
CA LEU A 37 -0.70 23.24 -5.32
C LEU A 37 -0.80 21.77 -4.89
N TYR A 38 0.07 20.88 -5.38
CA TYR A 38 0.12 19.47 -4.98
C TYR A 38 0.35 19.31 -3.47
N ASN A 39 1.32 20.05 -2.93
CA ASN A 39 1.62 20.09 -1.51
C ASN A 39 0.47 20.69 -0.67
N SER A 40 -0.27 21.66 -1.21
CA SER A 40 -1.44 22.25 -0.57
C SER A 40 -2.61 21.27 -0.52
N ALA A 41 -2.88 20.60 -1.64
CA ALA A 41 -3.84 19.51 -1.78
C ALA A 41 -3.63 18.41 -0.73
N GLN A 42 -2.39 17.91 -0.60
CA GLN A 42 -2.02 16.90 0.40
C GLN A 42 -2.29 17.36 1.84
N ARG A 43 -1.91 18.59 2.20
CA ARG A 43 -2.20 19.16 3.54
C ARG A 43 -3.71 19.25 3.81
N HIS A 44 -4.46 19.83 2.89
CA HIS A 44 -5.91 19.98 3.04
C HIS A 44 -6.64 18.63 3.17
N PHE A 45 -6.24 17.58 2.44
CA PHE A 45 -6.83 16.25 2.63
C PHE A 45 -6.43 15.60 3.96
N VAL A 46 -5.19 15.79 4.44
CA VAL A 46 -4.76 15.34 5.78
C VAL A 46 -5.58 16.02 6.88
N ASP A 47 -5.76 17.34 6.81
CA ASP A 47 -6.48 18.15 7.80
C ASP A 47 -7.99 17.83 7.84
N GLY A 48 -8.57 17.36 6.73
CA GLY A 48 -10.00 17.07 6.60
C GLY A 48 -10.79 18.19 5.93
N ASN A 49 -10.15 18.85 4.97
CA ASN A 49 -10.76 19.80 4.05
C ASN A 49 -10.61 19.26 2.61
N GLU A 50 -11.21 18.09 2.36
CA GLU A 50 -11.22 17.45 1.04
C GLU A 50 -11.75 18.35 -0.08
N GLY A 51 -12.65 19.29 0.24
CA GLY A 51 -13.17 20.27 -0.72
C GLY A 51 -12.12 21.26 -1.23
N ALA A 52 -11.22 21.73 -0.34
CA ALA A 52 -10.07 22.54 -0.74
C ALA A 52 -8.99 21.68 -1.41
N GLY A 53 -8.74 20.46 -0.92
CA GLY A 53 -7.78 19.54 -1.58
C GLY A 53 -8.17 19.22 -3.04
N LEU A 54 -9.47 18.98 -3.28
CA LEU A 54 -10.02 18.82 -4.63
C LEU A 54 -10.15 20.14 -5.41
N ALA A 55 -9.99 21.32 -4.78
CA ALA A 55 -9.84 22.59 -5.50
C ALA A 55 -8.41 22.79 -5.99
N ASP A 56 -7.42 22.56 -5.13
CA ASP A 56 -6.00 22.66 -5.47
C ASP A 56 -5.60 21.67 -6.58
N LEU A 57 -6.07 20.42 -6.51
CA LEU A 57 -5.89 19.44 -7.60
C LEU A 57 -6.58 19.86 -8.91
N ARG A 58 -7.70 20.59 -8.86
CA ARG A 58 -8.36 21.12 -10.08
C ARG A 58 -7.61 22.32 -10.67
N ALA A 59 -7.00 23.16 -9.84
CA ALA A 59 -6.14 24.24 -10.29
C ALA A 59 -4.87 23.68 -10.94
N LEU A 60 -4.21 22.72 -10.28
CA LEU A 60 -3.05 22.00 -10.79
C LEU A 60 -3.37 21.36 -12.16
N LEU A 61 -4.43 20.56 -12.24
CA LEU A 61 -4.85 19.87 -13.48
C LEU A 61 -5.44 20.78 -14.57
N GLY A 62 -5.49 22.10 -14.32
CA GLY A 62 -5.74 23.14 -15.31
C GLY A 62 -4.45 23.80 -15.83
N ALA A 63 -3.39 23.85 -15.02
CA ALA A 63 -2.06 24.32 -15.42
C ALA A 63 -1.23 23.21 -16.10
N ASP A 64 -1.24 22.00 -15.54
CA ASP A 64 -0.72 20.77 -16.15
C ASP A 64 -1.83 19.71 -16.26
N PRO A 65 -2.53 19.62 -17.41
CA PRO A 65 -3.56 18.61 -17.63
C PRO A 65 -3.04 17.16 -17.71
N GLY A 66 -1.72 16.96 -17.80
CA GLY A 66 -1.07 15.65 -17.98
C GLY A 66 -0.56 14.99 -16.70
N ASP A 67 -0.58 15.68 -15.55
CA ASP A 67 -0.07 15.18 -14.27
C ASP A 67 -0.81 13.91 -13.79
N THR A 68 -0.15 12.75 -13.91
CA THR A 68 -0.74 11.44 -13.65
C THR A 68 -0.94 11.15 -12.17
N GLU A 69 -0.05 11.62 -11.29
CA GLU A 69 -0.24 11.50 -9.84
C GLU A 69 -1.40 12.38 -9.37
N ALA A 70 -1.50 13.63 -9.86
CA ALA A 70 -2.59 14.53 -9.49
C ALA A 70 -3.95 14.00 -9.99
N LEU A 71 -3.99 13.34 -11.16
CA LEU A 71 -5.16 12.59 -11.62
C LEU A 71 -5.49 11.40 -10.70
N SER A 72 -4.49 10.63 -10.28
CA SER A 72 -4.65 9.51 -9.34
C SER A 72 -5.20 9.97 -7.98
N LEU A 73 -4.58 10.99 -7.36
CA LEU A 73 -5.06 11.60 -6.12
C LEU A 73 -6.48 12.15 -6.27
N LYS A 74 -6.79 12.83 -7.39
CA LYS A 74 -8.14 13.31 -7.67
C LYS A 74 -9.14 12.17 -7.72
N ALA A 75 -8.84 11.05 -8.40
CA ALA A 75 -9.73 9.89 -8.43
C ALA A 75 -9.96 9.30 -7.02
N ILE A 76 -8.90 9.13 -6.23
CA ILE A 76 -8.97 8.57 -4.86
C ILE A 76 -9.75 9.50 -3.92
N TRP A 77 -9.59 10.82 -4.01
CA TRP A 77 -10.25 11.77 -3.12
C TRP A 77 -11.65 12.18 -3.59
N SER A 78 -11.92 12.21 -4.91
CA SER A 78 -13.27 12.32 -5.44
C SER A 78 -14.11 11.09 -5.07
N HIS A 79 -13.51 9.89 -5.02
CA HIS A 79 -14.17 8.75 -4.39
C HIS A 79 -14.53 9.03 -2.93
N TYR A 80 -13.57 9.47 -2.10
CA TYR A 80 -13.83 9.82 -0.69
C TYR A 80 -14.97 10.84 -0.53
N ALA A 81 -14.98 11.91 -1.33
CA ALA A 81 -16.01 12.95 -1.35
C ALA A 81 -17.37 12.50 -1.94
N ASN A 82 -17.45 11.29 -2.51
CA ASN A 82 -18.57 10.76 -3.29
C ASN A 82 -18.88 11.54 -4.60
N ASP A 83 -17.89 12.27 -5.12
CA ASP A 83 -17.96 12.94 -6.43
C ASP A 83 -17.65 11.92 -7.55
N LEU A 84 -18.64 11.09 -7.86
CA LEU A 84 -18.53 10.07 -8.90
C LEU A 84 -18.24 10.65 -10.30
N PRO A 85 -18.79 11.81 -10.72
CA PRO A 85 -18.40 12.46 -11.97
C PRO A 85 -16.91 12.85 -12.03
N ALA A 86 -16.35 13.47 -10.98
CA ALA A 86 -14.94 13.86 -10.97
C ALA A 86 -13.99 12.65 -10.85
N LEU A 87 -14.42 11.58 -10.17
CA LEU A 87 -13.74 10.27 -10.18
C LEU A 87 -13.67 9.73 -11.61
N ALA A 88 -14.79 9.69 -12.33
CA ALA A 88 -14.87 9.14 -13.68
C ALA A 88 -14.01 9.95 -14.68
N ASP A 89 -14.03 11.29 -14.62
CA ASP A 89 -13.15 12.16 -15.41
C ASP A 89 -11.66 11.88 -15.10
N ALA A 90 -11.29 11.84 -13.81
CA ALA A 90 -9.92 11.60 -13.40
C ALA A 90 -9.39 10.23 -13.86
N MET A 91 -10.18 9.16 -13.66
CA MET A 91 -9.84 7.82 -14.11
C MET A 91 -9.78 7.70 -15.63
N ALA A 92 -10.69 8.34 -16.37
CA ALA A 92 -10.68 8.29 -17.84
C ALA A 92 -9.46 9.02 -18.43
N ARG A 93 -9.09 10.18 -17.87
CA ARG A 93 -7.85 10.90 -18.24
C ARG A 93 -6.61 10.10 -17.88
N LEU A 94 -6.56 9.53 -16.68
CA LEU A 94 -5.44 8.73 -16.21
C LEU A 94 -5.26 7.47 -17.07
N GLN A 95 -6.34 6.79 -17.44
CA GLN A 95 -6.32 5.60 -18.32
C GLN A 95 -5.75 5.87 -19.72
N ILE A 96 -5.76 7.13 -20.18
CA ILE A 96 -5.17 7.57 -21.45
C ILE A 96 -3.69 7.96 -21.28
N ALA A 97 -3.34 8.62 -20.18
CA ALA A 97 -1.98 9.12 -19.92
C ALA A 97 -1.03 8.04 -19.36
N ASP A 98 -1.51 7.23 -18.41
CA ASP A 98 -0.76 6.16 -17.74
C ASP A 98 -1.70 5.00 -17.37
N PRO A 99 -1.81 3.96 -18.23
CA PRO A 99 -2.60 2.77 -17.97
C PRO A 99 -2.18 1.95 -16.74
N GLU A 100 -0.91 2.01 -16.32
CA GLU A 100 -0.40 1.24 -15.19
C GLU A 100 -0.77 1.92 -13.87
N LEU A 101 -0.56 3.23 -13.77
CA LEU A 101 -1.03 4.02 -12.64
C LEU A 101 -2.56 4.04 -12.57
N ALA A 102 -3.28 4.03 -13.70
CA ALA A 102 -4.72 3.84 -13.73
C ALA A 102 -5.17 2.52 -13.11
N ALA A 103 -4.53 1.40 -13.49
CA ALA A 103 -4.83 0.08 -12.94
C ALA A 103 -4.53 0.01 -11.42
N GLY A 104 -3.40 0.57 -10.99
CA GLY A 104 -3.03 0.66 -9.58
C GLY A 104 -3.99 1.55 -8.77
N THR A 105 -4.44 2.67 -9.33
CA THR A 105 -5.46 3.55 -8.73
C THR A 105 -6.79 2.81 -8.56
N GLY A 106 -7.20 2.04 -9.58
CA GLY A 106 -8.36 1.15 -9.50
C GLY A 106 -8.23 0.08 -8.39
N HIS A 107 -7.03 -0.48 -8.22
CA HIS A 107 -6.73 -1.43 -7.14
C HIS A 107 -6.79 -0.79 -5.75
N VAL A 108 -6.31 0.46 -5.59
CA VAL A 108 -6.47 1.24 -4.34
C VAL A 108 -7.95 1.47 -4.03
N LEU A 109 -8.76 1.87 -5.01
CA LEU A 109 -10.20 2.07 -4.84
C LEU A 109 -10.90 0.76 -4.42
N HIS A 110 -10.52 -0.37 -5.03
CA HIS A 110 -11.01 -1.70 -4.67
C HIS A 110 -10.61 -2.11 -3.24
N ALA A 111 -9.32 -1.94 -2.88
CA ALA A 111 -8.78 -2.26 -1.56
C ALA A 111 -9.50 -1.49 -0.44
N ILE A 112 -9.76 -0.19 -0.64
CA ILE A 112 -10.52 0.65 0.28
C ILE A 112 -11.97 0.14 0.42
N GLY A 113 -12.63 -0.25 -0.67
CA GLY A 113 -13.97 -0.81 -0.64
C GLY A 113 -14.04 -2.12 0.15
N ALA A 114 -13.14 -3.06 -0.14
CA ALA A 114 -13.02 -4.34 0.58
C ALA A 114 -12.71 -4.13 2.07
N ALA A 115 -11.81 -3.20 2.40
CA ALA A 115 -11.46 -2.83 3.76
C ALA A 115 -12.62 -2.22 4.56
N VAL A 116 -13.41 -1.31 3.97
CA VAL A 116 -14.58 -0.73 4.64
C VAL A 116 -15.64 -1.81 4.90
N GLY A 117 -15.85 -2.72 3.96
CA GLY A 117 -16.76 -3.87 4.11
C GLY A 117 -16.24 -4.99 5.02
N THR A 118 -14.94 -5.00 5.37
CA THR A 118 -14.37 -6.02 6.25
C THR A 118 -14.95 -5.89 7.66
N LEU A 119 -15.46 -7.01 8.19
CA LEU A 119 -15.86 -7.14 9.58
C LEU A 119 -14.67 -7.63 10.42
N PRO A 120 -14.38 -7.05 11.59
CA PRO A 120 -13.41 -7.62 12.51
C PRO A 120 -13.92 -8.99 13.00
N ASN A 121 -13.15 -10.06 12.81
CA ASN A 121 -13.54 -11.42 13.19
C ASN A 121 -12.70 -11.95 14.36
N PRO A 122 -13.28 -12.38 15.50
CA PRO A 122 -12.53 -13.03 16.58
C PRO A 122 -12.33 -14.55 16.38
N LEU A 123 -12.90 -15.14 15.33
CA LEU A 123 -12.80 -16.57 15.03
C LEU A 123 -11.65 -16.84 14.05
N PRO A 124 -10.83 -17.89 14.27
CA PRO A 124 -9.77 -18.25 13.34
C PRO A 124 -10.35 -18.83 12.04
N ALA A 125 -9.72 -18.52 10.92
CA ALA A 125 -9.99 -19.17 9.64
C ALA A 125 -9.27 -20.52 9.55
N LEU A 126 -9.83 -21.49 8.84
CA LEU A 126 -9.13 -22.74 8.52
C LEU A 126 -8.31 -22.53 7.24
N ILE A 127 -7.01 -22.28 7.38
CA ILE A 127 -6.10 -21.93 6.28
C ILE A 127 -4.95 -22.94 6.11
N GLY A 128 -4.39 -22.98 4.90
CA GLY A 128 -3.28 -23.89 4.54
C GLY A 128 -1.89 -23.25 4.70
N PRO A 129 -0.81 -24.03 4.47
CA PRO A 129 0.58 -23.54 4.57
C PRO A 129 0.92 -22.41 3.58
N GLN A 130 0.19 -22.29 2.47
CA GLN A 130 0.34 -21.18 1.50
C GLN A 130 -0.28 -19.86 1.97
N THR A 131 -1.04 -19.86 3.07
CA THR A 131 -1.57 -18.65 3.70
C THR A 131 -0.74 -18.34 4.95
N GLY A 132 -0.17 -17.14 5.00
CA GLY A 132 0.55 -16.65 6.17
C GLY A 132 -0.39 -16.02 7.21
N ILE A 133 0.10 -15.87 8.44
CA ILE A 133 -0.56 -15.14 9.52
C ILE A 133 0.30 -13.90 9.79
N VAL A 134 -0.18 -12.69 9.49
CA VAL A 134 0.61 -11.46 9.66
C VAL A 134 0.11 -10.60 10.81
N VAL A 135 0.97 -10.38 11.80
CA VAL A 135 0.64 -9.73 13.08
C VAL A 135 1.31 -8.36 13.16
N LEU A 136 0.50 -7.31 13.31
CA LEU A 136 0.98 -5.93 13.35
C LEU A 136 1.30 -5.47 14.78
N GLY A 137 2.42 -4.76 14.92
CA GLY A 137 2.85 -4.08 16.14
C GLY A 137 1.92 -2.94 16.64
N TYR A 138 2.06 -2.59 17.92
CA TYR A 138 1.28 -1.59 18.66
C TYR A 138 2.13 -0.74 19.64
N GLY A 139 3.45 -0.84 19.54
CA GLY A 139 4.41 -0.28 20.47
C GLY A 139 4.65 -1.16 21.70
N LEU A 140 5.89 -1.14 22.20
CA LEU A 140 6.25 -1.65 23.53
C LEU A 140 6.09 -0.56 24.59
N LEU A 141 6.14 -0.96 25.86
CA LEU A 141 6.38 -0.07 27.00
C LEU A 141 7.88 0.31 27.07
N PRO A 142 8.27 1.39 27.79
CA PRO A 142 9.65 1.89 27.78
C PRO A 142 10.71 0.91 28.32
N ASP A 143 10.29 -0.06 29.13
CA ASP A 143 11.06 -1.18 29.66
C ASP A 143 11.20 -2.36 28.69
N GLY A 144 10.60 -2.28 27.50
CA GLY A 144 10.55 -3.34 26.50
C GLY A 144 9.38 -4.32 26.67
N ALA A 145 8.50 -4.13 27.67
CA ALA A 145 7.37 -5.01 27.87
C ALA A 145 6.27 -4.82 26.82
N LEU A 146 5.55 -5.90 26.50
CA LEU A 146 4.41 -5.87 25.58
C LEU A 146 3.25 -5.07 26.19
N ARG A 147 2.67 -4.14 25.43
CA ARG A 147 1.42 -3.45 25.82
C ARG A 147 0.25 -4.45 25.87
N PRO A 148 -0.76 -4.27 26.74
CA PRO A 148 -1.91 -5.18 26.83
C PRO A 148 -2.59 -5.47 25.49
N GLU A 149 -2.79 -4.44 24.65
CA GLU A 149 -3.38 -4.63 23.32
C GLU A 149 -2.44 -5.35 22.32
N LEU A 150 -1.12 -5.29 22.52
CA LEU A 150 -0.21 -6.13 21.74
C LEU A 150 -0.32 -7.61 22.16
N VAL A 151 -0.53 -7.88 23.45
CA VAL A 151 -0.85 -9.21 23.98
C VAL A 151 -2.22 -9.71 23.47
N ASN A 152 -3.22 -8.84 23.35
CA ASN A 152 -4.52 -9.16 22.72
C ASN A 152 -4.34 -9.62 21.26
N ARG A 153 -3.58 -8.87 20.45
CA ARG A 153 -3.27 -9.24 19.05
C ARG A 153 -2.50 -10.56 18.96
N LEU A 154 -1.50 -10.75 19.82
CA LEU A 154 -0.71 -11.99 19.89
C LEU A 154 -1.56 -13.19 20.31
N THR A 155 -2.56 -12.99 21.18
CA THR A 155 -3.52 -14.03 21.57
C THR A 155 -4.40 -14.44 20.40
N ALA A 156 -4.91 -13.49 19.61
CA ALA A 156 -5.64 -13.80 18.37
C ALA A 156 -4.73 -14.54 17.36
N ALA A 157 -3.49 -14.08 17.17
CA ALA A 157 -2.52 -14.73 16.29
C ALA A 157 -2.17 -16.16 16.74
N TRP A 158 -2.07 -16.41 18.05
CA TRP A 158 -1.85 -17.75 18.61
C TRP A 158 -3.03 -18.68 18.36
N ILE A 159 -4.27 -18.21 18.57
CA ILE A 159 -5.48 -18.98 18.24
C ILE A 159 -5.50 -19.34 16.74
N GLN A 160 -5.16 -18.39 15.85
CA GLN A 160 -5.03 -18.65 14.41
C GLN A 160 -3.91 -19.65 14.08
N ALA A 161 -2.77 -19.56 14.78
CA ALA A 161 -1.61 -20.43 14.58
C ALA A 161 -1.80 -21.86 15.10
N VAL A 162 -2.69 -22.06 16.08
CA VAL A 162 -3.17 -23.37 16.56
C VAL A 162 -4.20 -23.95 15.59
N ALA A 163 -5.15 -23.15 15.11
CA ALA A 163 -6.14 -23.57 14.11
C ALA A 163 -5.53 -23.83 12.72
N SER A 164 -4.30 -23.38 12.47
CA SER A 164 -3.59 -23.57 11.20
C SER A 164 -2.10 -23.85 11.46
N PRO A 165 -1.75 -25.09 11.85
CA PRO A 165 -0.44 -25.43 12.40
C PRO A 165 0.73 -25.40 11.39
N PHE A 166 0.42 -25.32 10.09
CA PHE A 166 1.42 -25.29 9.01
C PHE A 166 1.63 -23.91 8.37
N SER A 167 0.81 -22.91 8.70
CA SER A 167 0.96 -21.55 8.18
C SER A 167 2.21 -20.86 8.75
N PRO A 168 3.03 -20.16 7.93
CA PRO A 168 4.07 -19.28 8.43
C PRO A 168 3.44 -18.06 9.14
N ILE A 169 4.15 -17.51 10.12
CA ILE A 169 3.70 -16.36 10.91
C ILE A 169 4.72 -15.24 10.71
N VAL A 170 4.25 -14.09 10.23
CA VAL A 170 5.06 -12.87 10.09
C VAL A 170 4.66 -11.91 11.20
N VAL A 171 5.61 -11.49 12.02
CA VAL A 171 5.43 -10.46 13.05
C VAL A 171 6.14 -9.19 12.61
N THR A 172 5.44 -8.05 12.53
CA THR A 172 5.97 -6.80 11.96
C THR A 172 5.85 -5.61 12.90
N GLY A 173 6.98 -4.94 13.14
CA GLY A 173 7.09 -3.77 14.00
C GLY A 173 8.54 -3.56 14.47
N GLY A 174 9.14 -2.44 14.04
CA GLY A 174 10.56 -2.16 14.15
C GLY A 174 10.96 -1.07 15.14
N ASN A 175 10.03 -0.50 15.92
CA ASN A 175 10.39 0.50 16.93
C ASN A 175 11.01 -0.21 18.15
N PRO A 176 12.28 0.00 18.50
CA PRO A 176 12.87 -0.62 19.68
C PRO A 176 12.45 0.12 20.96
N GLN A 177 12.28 -0.62 22.05
CA GLN A 177 12.28 -0.11 23.43
C GLN A 177 13.18 -1.02 24.27
N ASN A 178 13.98 -0.46 25.17
CA ASN A 178 14.96 -1.20 26.00
C ASN A 178 15.82 -2.22 25.22
N GLY A 179 16.20 -1.88 23.97
CA GLY A 179 17.05 -2.73 23.12
C GLY A 179 16.36 -3.87 22.36
N ILE A 180 15.03 -4.04 22.47
CA ILE A 180 14.27 -5.06 21.74
C ILE A 180 13.17 -4.42 20.87
N THR A 181 12.95 -4.92 19.65
CA THR A 181 11.86 -4.45 18.77
C THR A 181 10.54 -5.14 19.05
N GLU A 182 9.43 -4.51 18.64
CA GLU A 182 8.09 -5.08 18.76
C GLU A 182 8.01 -6.48 18.15
N ALA A 183 8.56 -6.69 16.96
CA ALA A 183 8.55 -7.97 16.26
C ALA A 183 9.37 -9.07 16.96
N GLU A 184 10.50 -8.73 17.58
CA GLU A 184 11.28 -9.68 18.39
C GLU A 184 10.55 -10.08 19.67
N ALA A 185 9.93 -9.12 20.37
CA ALA A 185 9.10 -9.38 21.54
C ALA A 185 7.85 -10.21 21.19
N MET A 186 7.19 -9.90 20.06
CA MET A 186 6.08 -10.69 19.50
C MET A 186 6.50 -12.14 19.21
N ARG A 187 7.68 -12.35 18.59
CA ARG A 187 8.21 -13.69 18.34
C ARG A 187 8.44 -14.47 19.61
N ASN A 188 9.11 -13.87 20.60
CA ASN A 188 9.44 -14.56 21.85
C ASN A 188 8.17 -15.02 22.59
N TRP A 189 7.16 -14.14 22.69
CA TRP A 189 5.87 -14.45 23.31
C TRP A 189 5.14 -15.63 22.65
N LEU A 190 5.18 -15.74 21.31
CA LEU A 190 4.59 -16.86 20.57
C LEU A 190 5.35 -18.16 20.82
N VAL A 191 6.68 -18.12 20.83
CA VAL A 191 7.55 -19.29 21.03
C VAL A 191 7.43 -19.84 22.46
N GLU A 192 7.38 -18.96 23.47
CA GLU A 192 7.04 -19.31 24.86
C GLU A 192 5.72 -20.06 25.01
N ARG A 193 4.77 -19.84 24.07
CA ARG A 193 3.44 -20.45 24.05
C ARG A 193 3.33 -21.62 23.07
N GLY A 194 4.46 -22.27 22.79
CA GLY A 194 4.53 -23.54 22.08
C GLY A 194 4.48 -23.43 20.55
N ILE A 195 4.51 -22.23 19.97
CA ILE A 195 4.65 -22.07 18.52
C ILE A 195 6.11 -22.36 18.12
N PRO A 196 6.39 -23.31 17.20
CA PRO A 196 7.75 -23.58 16.75
C PRO A 196 8.45 -22.32 16.21
N ALA A 197 9.64 -22.01 16.73
CA ALA A 197 10.38 -20.80 16.35
C ALA A 197 10.73 -20.72 14.86
N SER A 198 10.74 -21.84 14.14
CA SER A 198 10.89 -21.93 12.68
C SER A 198 9.68 -21.45 11.88
N ARG A 199 8.49 -21.32 12.51
CA ARG A 199 7.29 -20.72 11.89
C ARG A 199 7.22 -19.21 12.05
N VAL A 200 8.03 -18.59 12.90
CA VAL A 200 7.87 -17.18 13.30
C VAL A 200 8.97 -16.31 12.72
N HIS A 201 8.61 -15.56 11.68
CA HIS A 201 9.50 -14.71 10.89
C HIS A 201 9.34 -13.25 11.30
N VAL A 202 10.47 -12.56 11.52
CA VAL A 202 10.54 -11.22 12.11
C VAL A 202 10.75 -10.16 11.03
N GLU A 203 9.90 -9.15 11.01
CA GLU A 203 10.10 -7.89 10.29
C GLU A 203 10.28 -6.78 11.34
N ASN A 204 11.52 -6.30 11.48
CA ASN A 204 11.92 -5.37 12.55
C ASN A 204 12.34 -3.99 12.03
N ARG A 205 11.80 -3.53 10.88
CA ARG A 205 12.13 -2.22 10.29
C ARG A 205 10.94 -1.24 10.26
N ALA A 206 9.71 -1.74 10.27
CA ALA A 206 8.53 -0.90 10.11
C ALA A 206 8.22 0.00 11.32
N SER A 207 8.15 1.31 11.13
CA SER A 207 7.72 2.29 12.15
C SER A 207 6.28 2.79 11.95
N SER A 208 5.59 2.37 10.88
CA SER A 208 4.22 2.81 10.55
C SER A 208 3.35 1.68 9.98
N THR A 209 2.02 1.89 9.93
CA THR A 209 1.07 0.90 9.36
C THR A 209 1.35 0.60 7.88
N VAL A 210 1.67 1.64 7.10
CA VAL A 210 2.13 1.55 5.71
C VAL A 210 3.37 0.65 5.58
N GLN A 211 4.38 0.87 6.42
CA GLN A 211 5.60 0.05 6.40
C GLN A 211 5.35 -1.40 6.88
N ASN A 212 4.47 -1.61 7.86
CA ASN A 212 4.06 -2.95 8.29
C ASN A 212 3.45 -3.74 7.11
N ALA A 213 2.65 -3.09 6.26
CA ALA A 213 2.08 -3.72 5.07
C ALA A 213 3.12 -3.96 3.97
N LEU A 214 3.95 -2.97 3.65
CA LEU A 214 4.98 -3.10 2.61
C LEU A 214 6.03 -4.16 2.96
N TYR A 215 6.63 -4.07 4.16
CA TYR A 215 7.68 -5.00 4.59
C TYR A 215 7.10 -6.36 5.02
N GLY A 216 5.90 -6.39 5.61
CA GLY A 216 5.17 -7.62 5.88
C GLY A 216 4.83 -8.39 4.58
N THR A 217 4.37 -7.70 3.54
CA THR A 217 4.09 -8.30 2.21
C THR A 217 5.38 -8.72 1.49
N GLN A 218 6.52 -8.06 1.74
CA GLN A 218 7.82 -8.54 1.29
C GLN A 218 8.19 -9.88 1.97
N LEU A 219 8.07 -9.95 3.30
CA LEU A 219 8.45 -11.13 4.08
C LEU A 219 7.49 -12.32 3.86
N LEU A 220 6.18 -12.08 3.76
CA LEU A 220 5.17 -13.10 3.41
C LEU A 220 5.53 -13.82 2.10
N ARG A 221 5.87 -13.06 1.05
CA ARG A 221 6.31 -13.63 -0.23
C ARG A 221 7.65 -14.38 -0.12
N ALA A 222 8.59 -13.85 0.66
CA ALA A 222 9.89 -14.50 0.89
C ALA A 222 9.78 -15.84 1.64
N VAL A 223 8.74 -16.04 2.46
CA VAL A 223 8.45 -17.33 3.13
C VAL A 223 7.45 -18.22 2.36
N GLY A 224 7.14 -17.87 1.10
CA GLY A 224 6.31 -18.67 0.20
C GLY A 224 4.80 -18.55 0.40
N ALA A 225 4.33 -17.57 1.18
CA ALA A 225 2.90 -17.31 1.33
C ALA A 225 2.33 -16.56 0.11
N THR A 226 1.22 -17.06 -0.44
CA THR A 226 0.48 -16.47 -1.57
C THR A 226 -0.72 -15.64 -1.12
N SER A 227 -1.08 -15.73 0.15
CA SER A 227 -2.21 -15.05 0.80
C SER A 227 -1.93 -14.85 2.28
N ALA A 228 -2.72 -14.03 2.98
CA ALA A 228 -2.58 -13.87 4.43
C ALA A 228 -3.91 -13.70 5.19
N VAL A 229 -3.89 -14.10 6.46
CA VAL A 229 -4.79 -13.59 7.49
C VAL A 229 -4.08 -12.44 8.20
N VAL A 230 -4.67 -11.25 8.17
CA VAL A 230 -4.16 -10.05 8.85
C VAL A 230 -4.65 -10.06 10.30
N VAL A 231 -3.75 -9.80 11.25
CA VAL A 231 -4.04 -9.79 12.70
C VAL A 231 -3.65 -8.45 13.32
N THR A 232 -4.64 -7.74 13.84
CA THR A 232 -4.47 -6.44 14.54
C THR A 232 -5.72 -6.12 15.37
N SER A 233 -5.76 -4.96 16.03
CA SER A 233 -6.92 -4.48 16.82
C SER A 233 -8.16 -4.25 15.94
N PRO A 234 -9.39 -4.32 16.48
CA PRO A 234 -10.59 -4.21 15.64
C PRO A 234 -10.80 -2.79 15.08
N ASN A 235 -10.26 -1.76 15.75
CA ASN A 235 -10.23 -0.37 15.25
C ASN A 235 -9.12 -0.11 14.21
N HIS A 236 -8.13 -1.01 14.10
CA HIS A 236 -7.05 -0.93 13.11
C HIS A 236 -7.24 -1.87 11.91
N ILE A 237 -8.09 -2.91 12.04
CA ILE A 237 -8.22 -4.00 11.05
C ILE A 237 -8.50 -3.49 9.63
N ARG A 238 -9.39 -2.51 9.47
CA ARG A 238 -9.76 -1.98 8.15
C ARG A 238 -8.62 -1.23 7.46
N ARG A 239 -7.86 -0.41 8.20
CA ARG A 239 -6.66 0.27 7.67
C ARG A 239 -5.62 -0.78 7.22
N ALA A 240 -5.29 -1.71 8.11
CA ALA A 240 -4.34 -2.77 7.81
C ALA A 240 -4.75 -3.63 6.60
N VAL A 241 -6.03 -3.99 6.47
CA VAL A 241 -6.52 -4.76 5.31
C VAL A 241 -6.41 -3.97 4.00
N ALA A 242 -6.72 -2.67 3.99
CA ALA A 242 -6.49 -1.83 2.82
C ALA A 242 -5.01 -1.80 2.43
N ASP A 243 -4.12 -1.51 3.39
CA ASP A 243 -2.68 -1.42 3.15
C ASP A 243 -2.11 -2.76 2.66
N PHE A 244 -2.46 -3.89 3.27
CA PHE A 244 -1.96 -5.20 2.82
C PHE A 244 -2.45 -5.57 1.42
N ILE A 245 -3.69 -5.23 1.04
CA ILE A 245 -4.18 -5.44 -0.33
C ILE A 245 -3.42 -4.54 -1.32
N VAL A 246 -3.22 -3.26 -1.01
CA VAL A 246 -2.46 -2.33 -1.87
C VAL A 246 -1.00 -2.74 -2.01
N ALA A 247 -0.37 -3.24 -0.94
CA ALA A 247 0.99 -3.77 -0.96
C ALA A 247 1.15 -5.08 -1.78
N GLY A 248 0.05 -5.68 -2.23
CA GLY A 248 0.03 -6.87 -3.08
C GLY A 248 -0.22 -8.20 -2.35
N THR A 249 -0.69 -8.18 -1.09
CA THR A 249 -1.10 -9.39 -0.37
C THR A 249 -2.57 -9.72 -0.66
N HIS A 250 -2.86 -10.94 -1.12
CA HIS A 250 -4.23 -11.47 -1.13
C HIS A 250 -4.70 -11.74 0.31
N VAL A 251 -5.44 -10.80 0.90
CA VAL A 251 -6.00 -10.94 2.25
C VAL A 251 -7.22 -11.86 2.19
N VAL A 252 -7.14 -13.01 2.85
CA VAL A 252 -8.20 -14.04 2.91
C VAL A 252 -8.88 -14.13 4.29
N GLY A 253 -8.43 -13.34 5.26
CA GLY A 253 -9.05 -13.21 6.57
C GLY A 253 -8.50 -12.04 7.37
N ALA A 254 -9.27 -11.59 8.36
CA ALA A 254 -8.99 -10.41 9.15
C ALA A 254 -9.35 -10.67 10.61
N MET A 255 -8.39 -11.20 11.38
CA MET A 255 -8.61 -11.66 12.74
C MET A 255 -8.24 -10.58 13.78
N THR A 256 -8.98 -10.56 14.89
CA THR A 256 -8.83 -9.57 15.97
C THR A 256 -9.06 -10.21 17.35
N SER A 257 -8.70 -9.46 18.41
CA SER A 257 -9.18 -9.70 19.77
C SER A 257 -10.68 -9.39 19.92
N LEU A 258 -11.26 -9.84 21.04
CA LEU A 258 -12.64 -9.52 21.45
C LEU A 258 -12.79 -8.10 22.03
N GLU A 259 -11.69 -7.48 22.48
CA GLU A 259 -11.71 -6.13 23.06
C GLU A 259 -12.16 -5.11 22.01
N GLN A 260 -13.12 -4.24 22.36
CA GLN A 260 -13.75 -3.25 21.46
C GLN A 260 -14.45 -3.81 20.21
N LEU A 261 -14.54 -5.14 20.03
CA LEU A 261 -15.13 -5.78 18.84
C LEU A 261 -16.49 -5.20 18.45
N VAL A 262 -17.42 -5.11 19.41
CA VAL A 262 -18.82 -4.69 19.17
C VAL A 262 -18.91 -3.27 18.61
N SER A 263 -18.07 -2.32 19.07
CA SER A 263 -18.08 -0.93 18.58
C SER A 263 -17.46 -0.78 17.19
N GLN A 264 -16.77 -1.82 16.70
CA GLN A 264 -16.11 -1.85 15.39
C GLN A 264 -16.82 -2.77 14.38
N LEU A 265 -17.90 -3.46 14.77
CA LEU A 265 -18.72 -4.23 13.82
C LEU A 265 -19.32 -3.35 12.70
N PRO A 266 -19.93 -2.18 12.96
CA PRO A 266 -20.45 -1.33 11.89
C PRO A 266 -19.32 -0.81 10.97
N PRO A 267 -19.57 -0.65 9.66
CA PRO A 267 -18.67 0.09 8.79
C PRO A 267 -18.49 1.54 9.29
N PRO A 268 -17.27 2.09 9.31
CA PRO A 268 -17.03 3.46 9.77
C PRO A 268 -17.72 4.49 8.88
N ALA A 269 -18.27 5.56 9.49
CA ALA A 269 -18.81 6.71 8.77
C ALA A 269 -17.74 7.38 7.90
N ARG A 270 -18.14 8.06 6.81
CA ARG A 270 -17.19 8.50 5.75
C ARG A 270 -16.01 9.34 6.28
N HIS A 271 -16.26 10.29 7.19
CA HIS A 271 -15.20 11.08 7.84
C HIS A 271 -14.16 10.24 8.59
N ALA A 272 -14.57 9.12 9.20
CA ALA A 272 -13.69 8.20 9.91
C ALA A 272 -12.92 7.25 8.98
N GLN A 273 -13.28 7.20 7.69
CA GLN A 273 -12.54 6.44 6.67
C GLN A 273 -11.27 7.18 6.20
N ARG A 274 -11.10 8.48 6.50
CA ARG A 274 -10.01 9.31 5.96
C ARG A 274 -8.61 8.71 6.17
N GLY A 275 -8.37 8.07 7.32
CA GLY A 275 -7.13 7.35 7.59
C GLY A 275 -6.86 6.16 6.67
N ILE A 276 -7.91 5.42 6.24
CA ILE A 276 -7.81 4.32 5.28
C ILE A 276 -7.36 4.85 3.91
N TYR A 277 -7.93 5.98 3.48
CA TYR A 277 -7.55 6.62 2.21
C TYR A 277 -6.11 7.15 2.25
N LEU A 278 -5.73 7.83 3.33
CA LEU A 278 -4.36 8.37 3.51
C LEU A 278 -3.30 7.27 3.53
N ASP A 279 -3.52 6.18 4.26
CA ASP A 279 -2.55 5.10 4.34
C ASP A 279 -2.50 4.30 3.02
N ALA A 280 -3.65 3.96 2.41
CA ALA A 280 -3.69 3.27 1.12
C ALA A 280 -2.99 4.09 0.00
N THR A 281 -3.14 5.42 -0.01
CA THR A 281 -2.44 6.34 -0.93
C THR A 281 -0.92 6.24 -0.76
N ARG A 282 -0.43 6.17 0.49
CA ARG A 282 1.00 6.04 0.82
C ARG A 282 1.55 4.65 0.56
N THR A 283 0.76 3.61 0.81
CA THR A 283 1.10 2.22 0.51
C THR A 283 1.18 1.97 -1.01
N PHE A 284 0.42 2.75 -1.80
CA PHE A 284 0.54 2.83 -3.26
C PHE A 284 1.72 3.69 -3.75
N GLN A 285 2.45 4.33 -2.84
CA GLN A 285 3.69 5.08 -3.10
C GLN A 285 3.55 6.32 -4.01
N LEU A 286 2.34 6.90 -4.11
CA LEU A 286 2.17 8.26 -4.63
C LEU A 286 2.92 9.26 -3.73
N ALA A 287 3.54 10.29 -4.33
CA ALA A 287 4.32 11.26 -3.58
C ALA A 287 3.49 11.95 -2.48
N THR A 288 3.99 11.98 -1.25
CA THR A 288 3.33 12.70 -0.14
C THR A 288 3.51 14.21 -0.23
N SER A 289 4.47 14.65 -1.03
CA SER A 289 4.90 16.02 -1.25
C SER A 289 5.84 16.05 -2.45
N ARG A 290 6.02 17.23 -3.06
CA ARG A 290 7.01 17.50 -4.10
C ARG A 290 7.94 18.64 -3.67
#